data_AF-A0A521UVD5-F1
#
_entry.id   AF-A0A521UVD5-F1
#
_cell.length_a   1.000
_cell.length_b   1.000
_cell.length_c   1.000
_cell.angle_alpha   90.00
_cell.angle_beta   90.00
_cell.angle_gamma   90.00
#
_symmetry.space_group_name_H-M   'P 1'
#
loop_
_entity.id
_entity.type
_entity.pdbx_description
1 polymer ?
#
loop_
_entity_poly.entity_id
_entity_poly.type
_entity_poly.pdbx_seq_one_letter_code
_entity_poly.pdbx_strand_id
1 'polypeptide(L)' 'MFHLLDPFYRSKTAKRAEGLGLVPYIAPLIMESHAGRLWIDSESGKGSTCSFTLPLVKA' A
#
# COMPACT_ATOMS: atom_id res chain seq x y z
N MET A 1 -7.35 3.40 13.65
CA MET A 1 -6.77 4.40 12.73
C MET A 1 -5.65 3.72 11.95
N PHE A 2 -5.76 3.60 10.63
CA PHE A 2 -4.80 2.85 9.80
C PHE A 2 -3.70 3.80 9.28
N HIS A 3 -2.74 4.12 10.14
CA HIS A 3 -1.68 5.11 9.85
C HIS A 3 -0.73 4.72 8.71
N LEU A 4 -0.84 3.48 8.20
CA LEU A 4 0.00 2.98 7.12
C LEU A 4 -0.13 3.81 5.83
N LEU A 5 -1.29 4.43 5.60
CA LEU A 5 -1.60 5.22 4.40
C LEU A 5 -1.27 6.71 4.55
N ASP A 6 -0.85 7.14 5.73
CA ASP A 6 -0.46 8.53 5.96
C ASP A 6 0.84 8.82 5.21
N PRO A 7 0.95 9.93 4.48
CA PRO A 7 2.19 10.29 3.78
C PRO A 7 3.34 10.43 4.78
N PHE A 8 4.53 9.96 4.39
CA PHE A 8 5.74 9.93 5.22
C PHE A 8 5.68 8.98 6.42
N TYR A 9 4.65 8.14 6.54
CA TYR A 9 4.60 7.13 7.59
C TYR A 9 5.74 6.12 7.42
N ARG A 10 6.50 5.91 8.50
CA ARG A 10 7.60 4.94 8.58
C ARG A 10 7.50 4.12 9.85
N SER A 11 7.56 2.80 9.71
CA SER A 11 7.64 1.89 10.87
C SER A 11 8.99 2.01 11.57
N LYS A 12 8.98 2.08 12.91
CA LYS A 12 10.19 2.15 13.75
C LYS A 12 11.08 0.90 13.62
N THR A 13 10.52 -0.23 13.21
CA THR A 13 11.24 -1.50 12.97
C THR A 13 11.89 -1.59 11.60
N ALA A 14 11.58 -0.68 10.67
CA ALA A 14 12.21 -0.62 9.35
C ALA A 14 13.60 0.03 9.42
N LYS A 15 14.53 -0.59 10.14
CA LYS A 15 15.93 -0.11 10.32
C LYS A 15 16.73 0.00 9.01
N ARG A 16 16.17 -0.43 7.88
CA ARG A 16 16.87 -0.54 6.58
C ARG A 16 15.93 -0.41 5.36
N ALA A 17 14.84 0.33 5.49
CA ALA A 17 13.99 0.61 4.32
C ALA A 17 14.45 1.91 3.64
N GLU A 18 15.05 1.79 2.46
CA GLU A 18 15.25 2.92 1.56
C GLU A 18 13.90 3.36 0.97
N GLY A 19 13.68 4.68 0.84
CA GLY A 19 12.42 5.26 0.29
C GLY A 19 11.63 6.13 1.29
N LEU A 20 10.97 7.18 0.81
CA LEU A 20 10.39 8.28 1.62
C LEU A 20 9.17 7.91 2.49
N GLY A 21 8.71 6.66 2.51
CA GLY A 21 7.44 6.30 3.17
C GLY A 21 6.21 6.84 2.42
N LEU A 22 6.33 7.03 1.11
CA LEU A 22 5.26 7.55 0.25
C LEU A 22 4.53 6.45 -0.52
N VAL A 23 5.13 5.26 -0.63
CA VAL A 23 4.56 4.14 -1.41
C VAL A 23 3.13 3.78 -1.00
N PRO A 24 2.78 3.72 0.32
CA PRO A 24 1.41 3.45 0.72
C PRO A 24 0.39 4.52 0.31
N TYR A 25 0.85 5.77 0.13
CA TYR A 25 0.02 6.90 -0.27
C TYR A 25 -0.16 6.97 -1.80
N ILE A 26 0.88 6.65 -2.57
CA ILE A 26 0.85 6.71 -4.04
C ILE A 26 0.06 5.53 -4.62
N ALA A 27 0.11 4.35 -3.99
CA ALA A 27 -0.53 3.16 -4.52
C ALA A 27 -2.07 3.30 -4.69
N PRO A 28 -2.83 3.85 -3.73
CA PRO A 28 -4.25 4.18 -3.93
C PRO A 28 -4.50 5.12 -5.10
N LEU A 29 -3.69 6.18 -5.26
CA LEU A 29 -3.83 7.13 -6.37
C LEU A 29 -3.63 6.46 -7.75
N ILE A 30 -2.64 5.57 -7.85
CA ILE A 30 -2.43 4.77 -9.06
C ILE A 30 -3.62 3.86 -9.30
N MET A 31 -4.12 3.17 -8.27
CA MET A 31 -5.29 2.30 -8.44
C MET A 31 -6.53 3.07 -8.89
N GLU A 32 -6.83 4.22 -8.27
CA GLU A 32 -7.97 5.07 -8.64
C GLU A 32 -7.90 5.51 -10.11
N SER A 33 -6.73 5.98 -10.57
CA SER A 33 -6.55 6.39 -11.97
C SER A 33 -6.68 5.25 -12.99
N HIS A 34 -6.50 4.01 -12.56
CA HIS A 34 -6.63 2.81 -13.39
C HIS A 34 -7.92 2.01 -13.13
N ALA A 35 -8.87 2.54 -12.35
CA ALA A 35 -10.07 1.82 -11.91
C ALA A 35 -9.76 0.45 -11.27
N GLY A 36 -8.60 0.37 -10.61
CA GLY A 36 -8.13 -0.79 -9.88
C GLY A 36 -8.60 -0.83 -8.43
N ARG A 37 -8.16 -1.86 -7.71
CA ARG A 37 -8.34 -1.99 -6.26
C ARG A 37 -7.02 -2.43 -5.63
N LEU A 38 -6.79 -2.01 -4.39
CA LEU A 38 -5.65 -2.39 -3.55
C LEU A 38 -6.16 -2.69 -2.15
N TRP A 39 -5.66 -3.75 -1.53
CA TRP A 39 -5.98 -4.10 -0.15
C TRP A 39 -4.80 -4.82 0.51
N ILE A 40 -4.84 -4.92 1.83
CA ILE A 40 -3.79 -5.52 2.64
C ILE A 40 -4.45 -6.47 3.63
N ASP A 41 -4.06 -7.73 3.56
CA ASP A 41 -4.39 -8.76 4.53
C ASP A 41 -3.19 -8.93 5.46
N SER A 42 -3.37 -8.70 6.76
CA SER A 42 -2.28 -8.79 7.73
C SER A 42 -2.70 -9.54 8.97
N GLU A 43 -1.84 -10.45 9.42
CA GLU A 43 -2.02 -11.18 10.67
C GLU A 43 -0.74 -11.07 11.52
N SER A 44 -0.91 -10.65 12.78
CA SER A 44 0.20 -10.48 13.71
C SER A 44 0.98 -11.79 13.88
N GLY A 45 2.31 -11.73 13.74
CA GLY A 45 3.18 -12.90 13.84
C GLY A 45 3.24 -13.78 12.58
N LYS A 46 2.36 -13.58 11.59
CA LYS A 46 2.41 -14.28 10.28
C LYS A 46 2.89 -13.39 9.14
N GLY A 47 2.65 -12.09 9.23
CA GLY A 47 3.09 -11.10 8.25
C GLY A 47 1.92 -10.39 7.57
N SER A 48 2.19 -9.83 6.39
CA SER A 48 1.22 -9.08 5.60
C SER A 48 1.32 -9.41 4.12
N THR A 49 0.18 -9.54 3.47
CA THR A 49 0.02 -9.69 2.03
C THR A 49 -0.64 -8.44 1.48
N CYS A 50 -0.01 -7.83 0.47
CA CYS A 50 -0.56 -6.68 -0.24
C CYS A 50 -1.00 -7.15 -1.63
N SER A 51 -2.25 -6.91 -2.00
CA SER A 51 -2.86 -7.43 -3.23
C SER A 51 -3.54 -6.31 -4.00
N PHE A 52 -3.54 -6.42 -5.33
CA PHE A 52 -4.18 -5.44 -6.21
C PHE A 52 -4.84 -6.10 -7.43
N THR A 53 -5.79 -5.40 -8.03
CA THR A 53 -6.46 -5.79 -9.28
C THR A 53 -6.53 -4.61 -10.23
N LEU A 54 -6.38 -4.86 -11.53
CA LEU A 54 -6.57 -3.88 -12.59
C LEU A 54 -7.55 -4.45 -13.64
N PRO A 55 -8.43 -3.62 -14.23
CA PRO A 55 -9.24 -4.03 -15.38
C PRO A 55 -8.34 -4.37 -16.57
N LEU A 56 -8.63 -5.47 -17.27
CA LEU A 56 -7.87 -5.89 -18.46
C LEU A 56 -8.18 -5.01 -19.68
N VAL A 57 -9.35 -4.36 -19.68
CA VAL A 57 -9.83 -3.48 -20.74
C VAL A 57 -10.40 -2.23 -20.08
N LYS A 58 -10.05 -1.05 -20.61
CA LYS A 58 -10.60 0.23 -20.13
C LYS A 58 -12.06 0.33 -20.59
N ALA A 59 -12.95 0.74 -19.68
CA ALA A 59 -14.34 1.07 -20.01
C ALA A 59 -14.42 2.33 -20.89
#